data_AF-A0A011MFI3-F1
#
_entry.id   AF-A0A011MFI3-F1
#
_cell.length_a   1.000
_cell.length_b   1.000
_cell.length_c   1.000
_cell.angle_alpha   90.00
_cell.angle_beta   90.00
_cell.angle_gamma   90.00
#
_symmetry.space_group_name_H-M   'P 1'
#
loop_
_entity.id
_entity.type
_entity.pdbx_description
1 polymer ?
#
loop_
_entity_poly.entity_id
_entity_poly.type
_entity_poly.pdbx_seq_one_letter_code
_entity_poly.pdbx_strand_id
1 'polypeptide(L)'
;MPRKPRFYVPGAPVHAVQRGHNRSAVFFNDLDYLEYLRCLKQAADSCGCAVHAYVLMTNHVHLLLSPERADSVGRLFQSLGRHYVRHINETYRRHGGLWEGRHRCNVFESQTYLLSFMRFCNVGRLSSTPGGFCKTLG
;
A
#
# COMPACT_ATOMS: atom_id res chain seq x y z
N MET A 1 5.03 23.97 2.66
CA MET A 1 4.15 24.32 1.51
C MET A 1 2.85 23.53 1.59
N PRO A 2 1.68 24.19 1.61
CA PRO A 2 0.41 23.50 1.45
C PRO A 2 0.37 22.86 0.06
N ARG A 3 0.14 21.54 0.00
CA ARG A 3 0.09 20.79 -1.26
C ARG A 3 -1.36 20.48 -1.60
N LYS A 4 -1.74 20.69 -2.87
CA LYS A 4 -3.10 20.47 -3.39
C LYS A 4 -3.64 19.08 -2.96
N PRO A 5 -4.87 19.01 -2.41
CA PRO A 5 -5.53 17.74 -2.13
C PRO A 5 -5.67 16.94 -3.42
N ARG A 6 -5.46 15.62 -3.35
CA ARG A 6 -5.80 14.71 -4.45
C ARG A 6 -7.21 14.19 -4.19
N PHE A 7 -8.09 14.40 -5.15
CA PHE A 7 -9.44 13.86 -5.13
C PHE A 7 -9.51 12.67 -6.09
N TYR A 8 -10.12 11.60 -5.63
CA TYR A 8 -10.35 10.38 -6.39
C TYR A 8 -11.83 10.25 -6.71
N VAL A 9 -12.17 9.57 -7.80
CA VAL A 9 -13.57 9.31 -8.14
C VAL A 9 -14.08 8.19 -7.22
N PRO A 10 -15.12 8.42 -6.40
CA PRO A 10 -15.74 7.37 -5.60
C PRO A 10 -16.12 6.14 -6.43
N GLY A 11 -15.90 4.94 -5.88
CA GLY A 11 -16.17 3.66 -6.54
C GLY A 11 -15.14 3.24 -7.59
N ALA A 12 -14.46 4.21 -8.24
CA ALA A 12 -13.47 3.90 -9.27
C ALA A 12 -12.20 3.27 -8.67
N PRO A 13 -11.74 2.12 -9.17
CA PRO A 13 -10.53 1.49 -8.69
C PRO A 13 -9.30 2.34 -9.04
N VAL A 14 -8.40 2.45 -8.07
CA VAL A 14 -7.13 3.16 -8.20
C VAL A 14 -5.99 2.23 -7.84
N HIS A 15 -4.90 2.35 -8.59
CA HIS A 15 -3.64 1.69 -8.23
C HIS A 15 -2.74 2.68 -7.53
N ALA A 16 -2.43 2.37 -6.28
CA ALA A 16 -1.57 3.17 -5.45
C ALA A 16 -0.24 2.45 -5.20
N VAL A 17 0.86 3.19 -5.31
CA VAL A 17 2.21 2.69 -5.07
C VAL A 17 2.89 3.52 -4.00
N GLN A 18 3.40 2.86 -2.96
CA GLN A 18 4.17 3.47 -1.88
C GLN A 18 5.60 2.91 -1.90
N ARG A 19 6.61 3.78 -1.97
CA ARG A 19 8.02 3.36 -2.08
C ARG A 19 8.84 3.87 -0.91
N GLY A 20 9.74 3.05 -0.41
CA GLY A 20 10.69 3.41 0.63
C GLY A 20 11.59 4.56 0.20
N HIS A 21 11.97 5.40 1.15
CA HIS A 21 12.89 6.50 0.92
C HIS A 21 14.22 5.96 0.33
N ASN A 22 14.71 6.57 -0.76
CA ASN A 22 15.88 6.09 -1.50
C ASN A 22 15.84 4.61 -1.92
N ARG A 23 14.63 4.07 -2.18
CA ARG A 23 14.40 2.64 -2.48
C ARG A 23 14.86 1.68 -1.37
N SER A 24 15.03 2.20 -0.15
CA SER A 24 15.40 1.43 1.02
C SER A 24 14.30 0.45 1.41
N ALA A 25 14.69 -0.59 2.14
CA ALA A 25 13.75 -1.53 2.73
C ALA A 25 12.75 -0.81 3.66
N VAL A 26 11.49 -1.23 3.55
CA VAL A 26 10.38 -0.80 4.39
C VAL A 26 9.80 -1.95 5.22
N PHE A 27 10.19 -3.18 4.88
CA PHE A 27 9.99 -4.40 5.66
C PHE A 27 11.36 -5.02 5.92
N PHE A 28 11.65 -5.34 7.17
CA PHE A 28 12.94 -5.89 7.62
C PHE A 28 12.79 -7.31 8.17
N ASN A 29 11.58 -7.71 8.58
CA ASN A 29 11.23 -9.07 8.95
C ASN A 29 9.79 -9.44 8.50
N ASP A 30 9.41 -10.70 8.68
CA ASP A 30 8.08 -11.21 8.31
C ASP A 30 6.93 -10.60 9.12
N LEU A 31 7.19 -10.22 10.38
CA LEU A 31 6.18 -9.58 11.25
C LEU A 31 5.81 -8.19 10.75
N ASP A 32 6.74 -7.46 10.14
CA ASP A 32 6.49 -6.14 9.56
C ASP A 32 5.42 -6.20 8.45
N TYR A 33 5.42 -7.27 7.65
CA TYR A 33 4.41 -7.48 6.61
C TYR A 33 3.02 -7.68 7.22
N LEU A 34 2.92 -8.49 8.28
CA LEU A 34 1.66 -8.73 8.98
C LEU A 34 1.14 -7.45 9.65
N GLU A 35 2.04 -6.69 10.27
CA GLU A 35 1.69 -5.42 10.90
C GLU A 35 1.23 -4.38 9.87
N TYR A 36 1.88 -4.31 8.71
CA TYR A 36 1.43 -3.45 7.62
C TYR A 36 0.02 -3.81 7.15
N LEU A 37 -0.27 -5.10 6.98
CA LEU A 37 -1.61 -5.56 6.59
C LEU A 37 -2.66 -5.25 7.66
N ARG A 38 -2.29 -5.38 8.94
CA ARG A 38 -3.15 -5.01 10.07
C ARG A 38 -3.47 -3.51 10.04
N CYS A 39 -2.46 -2.66 9.88
CA CYS A 39 -2.65 -1.21 9.74
C CYS A 39 -3.45 -0.85 8.48
N LEU A 40 -3.19 -1.52 7.36
CA LEU A 40 -3.89 -1.29 6.10
C LEU A 40 -5.38 -1.59 6.24
N LYS A 41 -5.73 -2.73 6.85
CA LYS A 41 -7.13 -3.09 7.11
C LYS A 41 -7.82 -2.05 7.99
N GLN A 42 -7.23 -1.67 9.11
CA GLN A 42 -7.80 -0.65 10.00
C GLN A 42 -7.96 0.71 9.31
N ALA A 43 -6.98 1.12 8.50
CA ALA A 43 -7.05 2.36 7.74
C ALA A 43 -8.12 2.31 6.64
N ALA A 44 -8.25 1.17 5.95
CA ALA A 44 -9.28 0.92 4.94
C ALA A 44 -10.69 1.02 5.53
N ASP A 45 -10.93 0.30 6.63
CA ASP A 45 -12.24 0.25 7.31
C ASP A 45 -12.62 1.64 7.86
N SER A 46 -11.66 2.36 8.46
CA SER A 46 -11.93 3.68 9.07
C SER A 46 -12.05 4.83 8.06
N CYS A 47 -11.50 4.68 6.85
CA CYS A 47 -11.48 5.74 5.83
C CYS A 47 -12.49 5.50 4.69
N GLY A 48 -13.19 4.36 4.66
CA GLY A 48 -14.10 4.00 3.57
C GLY A 48 -13.33 3.72 2.28
N CYS A 49 -12.40 2.76 2.32
CA CYS A 49 -11.65 2.32 1.15
C CYS A 49 -11.72 0.79 1.04
N ALA A 50 -12.32 0.28 -0.02
CA ALA A 50 -12.28 -1.14 -0.32
C ALA A 50 -10.90 -1.50 -0.89
N VAL A 51 -10.22 -2.50 -0.31
CA VAL A 51 -8.95 -3.03 -0.82
C VAL A 51 -9.21 -4.31 -1.59
N HIS A 52 -8.86 -4.32 -2.87
CA HIS A 52 -9.13 -5.45 -3.77
C HIS A 52 -7.92 -6.39 -3.90
N ALA A 53 -6.72 -5.82 -3.96
CA ALA A 53 -5.48 -6.60 -4.07
C ALA A 53 -4.27 -5.81 -3.54
N TYR A 54 -3.23 -6.53 -3.14
CA TYR A 54 -1.96 -5.93 -2.74
C TYR A 54 -0.76 -6.81 -3.07
N VAL A 55 0.37 -6.16 -3.35
CA VAL A 55 1.70 -6.78 -3.44
C VAL A 55 2.63 -6.03 -2.49
N LEU A 56 3.22 -6.75 -1.54
CA LEU A 56 4.19 -6.21 -0.60
C LEU A 56 5.58 -6.66 -1.05
N MET A 57 6.41 -5.73 -1.52
CA MET A 57 7.82 -5.96 -1.79
C MET A 57 8.67 -5.34 -0.68
N THR A 58 9.89 -5.84 -0.46
CA THR A 58 10.77 -5.36 0.62
C THR A 58 10.94 -3.84 0.67
N ASN A 59 10.94 -3.13 -0.47
CA ASN A 59 11.14 -1.68 -0.56
C ASN A 59 9.95 -0.88 -1.13
N HIS A 60 8.85 -1.54 -1.51
CA HIS A 60 7.66 -0.85 -2.01
C HIS A 60 6.40 -1.70 -1.95
N VAL A 61 5.25 -1.04 -1.98
CA VAL A 61 3.93 -1.67 -1.91
C VAL A 61 3.08 -1.20 -3.07
N HIS A 62 2.36 -2.13 -3.69
CA HIS A 62 1.30 -1.86 -4.66
C HIS A 62 -0.04 -2.23 -4.05
N LEU A 63 -1.00 -1.31 -4.09
CA LEU A 63 -2.37 -1.52 -3.64
C LEU A 63 -3.34 -1.23 -4.78
N LEU A 64 -4.34 -2.09 -4.92
CA LEU A 64 -5.52 -1.84 -5.74
C LEU A 64 -6.69 -1.61 -4.79
N LEU A 65 -7.28 -0.43 -4.84
CA LEU A 65 -8.32 -0.02 -3.90
C LEU A 65 -9.38 0.86 -4.58
N SER A 66 -10.62 0.81 -4.10
CA SER A 66 -11.69 1.72 -4.50
C SER A 66 -12.09 2.59 -3.31
N PRO A 67 -12.04 3.93 -3.42
CA PRO A 67 -12.49 4.81 -2.36
C PRO A 67 -14.01 4.98 -2.37
N GLU A 68 -14.64 5.10 -1.20
CA GLU A 68 -16.05 5.49 -1.07
C GLU A 68 -16.25 7.01 -1.19
N ARG A 69 -15.22 7.80 -0.88
CA ARG A 69 -15.23 9.26 -0.94
C ARG A 69 -13.97 9.79 -1.62
N ALA A 70 -14.06 10.99 -2.15
CA ALA A 70 -12.96 11.57 -2.92
C ALA A 70 -11.64 11.73 -2.14
N ASP A 71 -11.72 11.84 -0.81
CA ASP A 71 -10.59 12.00 0.10
C ASP A 71 -10.13 10.68 0.77
N SER A 72 -10.89 9.59 0.63
CA SER A 72 -10.66 8.33 1.37
C SER A 72 -9.26 7.77 1.17
N VAL A 73 -8.74 7.76 -0.06
CA VAL A 73 -7.39 7.25 -0.35
C VAL A 73 -6.32 8.09 0.35
N GLY A 74 -6.48 9.41 0.34
CA GLY A 74 -5.54 10.33 1.00
C GLY A 74 -5.50 10.08 2.51
N ARG A 75 -6.67 9.92 3.12
CA ARG A 75 -6.83 9.61 4.55
C ARG A 75 -6.27 8.24 4.92
N LEU A 76 -6.51 7.22 4.08
CA LEU A 76 -5.96 5.89 4.25
C LEU A 76 -4.43 5.93 4.34
N PHE A 77 -3.75 6.53 3.36
CA PHE A 77 -2.28 6.59 3.37
C PHE A 77 -1.72 7.46 4.50
N GLN A 78 -2.45 8.49 4.93
CA GLN A 78 -2.07 9.29 6.09
C GLN A 78 -2.15 8.47 7.38
N SER A 79 -3.24 7.73 7.58
CA SER A 79 -3.42 6.83 8.73
C SER A 79 -2.36 5.72 8.73
N LEU A 80 -2.19 5.06 7.58
CA LEU A 80 -1.20 4.00 7.39
C LEU A 80 0.22 4.49 7.67
N GLY A 81 0.60 5.65 7.13
CA GLY A 81 1.89 6.28 7.39
C GLY A 81 2.09 6.63 8.87
N ARG A 82 1.04 7.04 9.59
CA ARG A 82 1.14 7.37 11.02
C ARG A 82 1.38 6.12 11.88
N HIS A 83 0.66 5.04 11.61
CA HIS A 83 0.74 3.82 12.43
C HIS A 83 1.95 2.96 12.07
N TYR A 84 2.15 2.68 10.79
CA TYR A 84 3.21 1.77 10.37
C TYR A 84 4.62 2.37 10.50
N VAL A 85 4.81 3.65 10.15
CA VAL A 85 6.13 4.30 10.31
C VAL A 85 6.52 4.38 11.78
N ARG A 86 5.54 4.60 12.67
CA ARG A 86 5.76 4.56 14.12
C ARG A 86 6.23 3.18 14.56
N HIS A 87 5.51 2.12 14.16
CA HIS A 87 5.89 0.74 14.49
C HIS A 87 7.32 0.42 14.07
N ILE A 88 7.71 0.77 12.84
CA ILE A 88 9.07 0.55 12.35
C ILE A 88 10.10 1.38 13.13
N ASN A 89 9.80 2.65 13.40
CA ASN A 89 10.73 3.52 14.13
C ASN A 89 10.94 3.03 15.58
N GLU A 90 9.89 2.57 16.25
CA GLU A 90 9.97 2.01 17.61
C GLU A 90 10.70 0.66 17.63
N THR A 91 10.34 -0.25 16.72
CA THR A 91 10.91 -1.61 16.66
C THR A 91 12.39 -1.60 16.32
N TYR A 92 12.80 -0.75 15.36
CA TYR A 92 14.17 -0.71 14.85
C TYR A 92 14.99 0.47 15.38
N ARG A 93 14.46 1.23 16.36
CA ARG A 93 15.09 2.43 16.94
C ARG A 93 15.56 3.43 15.88
N ARG A 94 14.69 3.67 14.89
CA ARG A 94 14.94 4.59 13.76
C ARG A 94 14.23 5.92 13.98
N HIS A 95 14.70 6.94 13.28
CA HIS A 95 14.05 8.24 13.21
C HIS A 95 13.84 8.66 11.74
N GLY A 96 12.91 9.57 11.51
CA GLY A 96 12.61 10.10 10.19
C GLY A 96 11.50 9.35 9.45
N GLY A 97 11.38 9.66 8.15
CA GLY A 97 10.36 9.08 7.27
C GLY A 97 10.80 7.74 6.69
N LEU A 98 9.87 6.80 6.61
CA LEU A 98 10.10 5.52 5.93
C LEU A 98 9.92 5.62 4.42
N TRP A 99 9.01 6.48 3.97
CA TRP A 99 8.55 6.57 2.59
C TRP A 99 9.20 7.74 1.85
N GLU A 100 9.40 7.59 0.53
CA GLU A 100 9.97 8.60 -0.38
C GLU A 100 9.08 9.86 -0.49
N GLY A 101 7.83 9.78 -0.01
CA GLY A 101 6.87 10.88 0.01
C GLY A 101 5.44 10.36 0.07
N ARG A 102 4.51 11.13 -0.52
CA ARG A 102 3.13 10.63 -0.73
C ARG A 102 3.13 9.46 -1.71
N HIS A 103 2.15 8.59 -1.55
CA HIS A 103 1.85 7.54 -2.52
C HIS A 103 1.66 8.11 -3.93
N ARG A 104 2.01 7.33 -4.96
CA ARG A 104 1.67 7.62 -6.36
C ARG A 104 0.40 6.88 -6.70
N CYS A 105 -0.58 7.57 -7.28
CA CYS A 105 -1.80 6.93 -7.75
C CYS A 105 -1.97 7.16 -9.25
N ASN A 106 -2.27 6.10 -9.96
CA ASN A 106 -2.80 6.17 -11.32
C ASN A 106 -4.24 5.66 -11.29
N VAL A 107 -5.15 6.41 -11.90
CA VAL A 107 -6.50 5.92 -12.22
C VAL A 107 -6.32 4.90 -13.35
N PHE A 108 -6.88 3.71 -13.17
CA PHE A 108 -6.70 2.64 -14.14
C PHE A 108 -7.59 2.89 -15.36
N GLU A 109 -6.99 3.07 -16.55
CA GLU A 109 -7.71 3.05 -17.84
C GLU A 109 -7.45 1.76 -18.64
N SER A 110 -6.52 0.89 -18.18
CA SER A 110 -6.10 -0.30 -18.94
C SER A 110 -6.22 -1.59 -18.10
N GLN A 111 -7.22 -2.39 -18.44
CA GLN A 111 -7.53 -3.73 -17.92
C GLN A 111 -6.35 -4.72 -18.04
N THR A 112 -5.37 -4.46 -18.91
CA THR A 112 -4.25 -5.34 -19.24
C THR A 112 -3.16 -5.38 -18.17
N TYR A 113 -2.91 -4.26 -17.47
CA TYR A 113 -1.94 -4.21 -16.37
C TYR A 113 -2.49 -4.90 -15.11
N LEU A 114 -3.80 -4.84 -14.90
CA LEU A 114 -4.51 -5.48 -13.81
C LEU A 114 -4.42 -7.01 -13.95
N LEU A 115 -4.66 -7.54 -15.14
CA LEU A 115 -4.53 -8.97 -15.43
C LEU A 115 -3.09 -9.45 -15.33
N SER A 116 -2.11 -8.65 -15.74
CA SER A 116 -0.68 -8.99 -15.56
C SER A 116 -0.27 -8.97 -14.07
N PHE A 117 -0.79 -8.02 -13.29
CA PHE A 117 -0.55 -7.89 -11.85
C PHE A 117 -1.24 -8.99 -11.05
N MET A 118 -2.50 -9.30 -11.37
CA MET A 118 -3.24 -10.44 -10.80
C MET A 118 -2.62 -11.77 -11.21
N ARG A 119 -2.12 -11.92 -12.44
CA ARG A 119 -1.40 -13.13 -12.89
C ARG A 119 -0.06 -13.29 -12.19
N PHE A 120 0.71 -12.22 -11.98
CA PHE A 120 1.92 -12.25 -11.15
C PHE A 120 1.60 -12.70 -9.71
N CYS A 121 0.53 -12.15 -9.13
CA CYS A 121 0.04 -12.53 -7.81
C CYS A 121 -0.45 -13.98 -7.69
N ASN A 122 -1.13 -14.50 -8.72
CA ASN A 122 -1.71 -15.83 -8.71
C ASN A 122 -0.69 -16.92 -9.06
N VAL A 123 0.33 -16.60 -9.87
CA VAL A 123 1.45 -17.52 -10.20
C VAL A 123 2.43 -17.68 -9.01
N GLY A 124 2.51 -16.69 -8.11
CA GLY A 124 3.30 -16.76 -6.87
C GLY A 124 2.71 -17.64 -5.75
N ARG A 125 2.00 -18.73 -6.10
CA ARG A 125 1.45 -19.66 -5.11
C ARG A 125 2.60 -20.56 -4.58
N LEU A 126 2.97 -20.35 -3.32
CA LEU A 126 3.70 -21.30 -2.47
C LEU A 126 5.16 -21.61 -2.86
N SER A 127 5.99 -20.60 -3.08
CA SER A 127 7.40 -20.76 -2.73
C SER A 127 7.90 -19.51 -2.03
N SER A 128 8.50 -19.71 -0.87
CA SER A 128 9.31 -18.76 -0.12
C SER A 128 10.39 -18.17 -1.04
N THR A 129 10.02 -17.17 -1.81
CA THR A 129 10.95 -16.40 -2.63
C THR A 129 11.31 -15.17 -1.80
N PRO A 130 12.60 -14.85 -1.62
CA PRO A 130 12.99 -13.68 -0.84
C PRO A 130 12.58 -12.43 -1.61
N GLY A 131 11.45 -11.82 -1.26
CA GLY A 131 11.10 -10.53 -1.84
C GLY A 131 9.65 -10.05 -1.79
N GLY A 132 8.65 -10.88 -1.48
CA GLY A 132 7.31 -10.31 -1.30
C GLY A 132 6.12 -11.27 -1.12
N PHE A 133 5.09 -10.76 -0.45
CA PHE A 133 3.78 -11.40 -0.27
C PHE A 133 2.77 -10.78 -1.24
N CYS A 134 2.12 -11.59 -2.08
CA CYS A 134 0.91 -11.18 -2.79
C CYS A 134 -0.32 -11.98 -2.32
N LYS A 135 -1.42 -11.27 -2.05
CA LYS A 135 -2.77 -11.87 -1.98
C LYS A 135 -3.76 -11.00 -2.75
N THR A 136 -4.62 -11.66 -3.51
CA THR A 136 -5.89 -11.10 -3.99
C THR A 136 -6.98 -11.46 -3.00
N LEU A 137 -7.77 -10.48 -2.55
CA LEU A 137 -9.01 -10.78 -1.84
C LEU A 137 -10.04 -11.16 -2.91
N GLY A 138 -10.42 -12.44 -2.93
CA GLY A 138 -11.52 -12.96 -3.74
C GLY A 138 -12.85 -12.74 -3.04
#